data_AF-A0A3N0E289-F1
#
_entry.id   AF-A0A3N0E289-F1
#
_cell.length_a   1.000
_cell.length_b   1.000
_cell.length_c   1.000
_cell.angle_alpha   90.00
_cell.angle_beta   90.00
_cell.angle_gamma   90.00
#
_symmetry.space_group_name_H-M   'P 1'
#
loop_
_entity.id
_entity.type
_entity.pdbx_description
1 polymer ?
#
loop_
_entity_poly.entity_id
_entity_poly.type
_entity_poly.pdbx_seq_one_letter_code
_entity_poly.pdbx_strand_id
1 'polypeptide(L)'
;SRRKVSRKPLAFIDLHTHKQVDETVILRDALHSSPVLSRPLPKAYILLPSQTELIKKLQILGLKITTLGKETTLPVQAYEITDYYRTAQKYEGTHRQTVHTRLTEKTMNFPRGSHIIYTDQKNIGLAIETLEPEASNSFVSFEILPTGKGQELPVYRYNNNSKL
;
A
#
# COMPACT_ATOMS: atom_id res chain seq x y z
N SER A 1 -8.99 4.34 5.27
CA SER A 1 -10.37 4.04 5.71
C SER A 1 -11.07 5.32 6.14
N ARG A 2 -12.40 5.35 6.15
CA ARG A 2 -13.18 6.47 6.69
C ARG A 2 -13.65 6.08 8.09
N ARG A 3 -13.26 6.86 9.10
CA ARG A 3 -13.68 6.64 10.49
C ARG A 3 -15.01 7.33 10.74
N LYS A 4 -15.88 6.70 11.54
CA LYS A 4 -17.10 7.33 12.02
C LYS A 4 -16.73 8.52 12.92
N VAL A 5 -17.26 9.71 12.58
CA VAL A 5 -17.08 10.91 13.38
C VAL A 5 -18.27 11.05 14.33
N SER A 6 -18.00 11.25 15.62
CA SER A 6 -19.03 11.51 16.62
C SER A 6 -18.55 12.57 17.60
N ARG A 7 -19.49 13.28 18.22
CA ARG A 7 -19.22 14.18 19.35
C ARG A 7 -19.67 13.47 20.61
N LYS A 8 -18.77 13.29 21.57
CA LYS A 8 -19.09 12.67 22.85
C LYS A 8 -18.44 13.46 23.99
N PRO A 9 -19.11 13.56 25.15
CA PRO A 9 -18.44 14.05 26.35
C PRO A 9 -17.37 13.04 26.76
N LEU A 10 -16.18 13.54 27.08
CA LEU A 10 -15.12 12.79 27.75
C LEU A 10 -14.71 13.55 28.99
N ALA A 11 -14.45 12.80 30.05
CA ALA A 11 -13.87 13.34 31.28
C ALA A 11 -12.38 13.63 31.07
N PHE A 12 -11.98 14.85 31.40
CA PHE A 12 -10.58 15.30 31.46
C PHE A 12 -10.27 15.81 32.86
N ILE A 13 -9.00 15.87 33.20
CA ILE A 13 -8.52 16.60 34.37
C ILE A 13 -8.05 17.96 33.89
N ASP A 14 -8.65 19.02 34.42
CA ASP A 14 -8.22 20.38 34.18
C ASP A 14 -6.86 20.62 34.89
N LEU A 15 -5.84 21.02 34.12
CA LEU A 15 -4.47 21.17 34.62
C LEU A 15 -4.29 22.37 35.57
N HIS A 16 -5.20 23.34 35.57
CA HIS A 16 -5.12 24.52 36.44
C HIS A 16 -5.81 24.26 37.77
N THR A 17 -7.00 23.69 37.73
CA THR A 17 -7.86 23.49 38.91
C THR A 17 -7.70 22.12 39.54
N HIS A 18 -7.07 21.17 38.85
CA HIS A 18 -6.96 19.75 39.21
C HIS A 18 -8.31 19.05 39.42
N LYS A 19 -9.38 19.60 38.82
CA LYS A 19 -10.73 19.03 38.89
C LYS A 19 -11.07 18.28 37.61
N GLN A 20 -11.95 17.30 37.74
CA GLN A 20 -12.53 16.65 36.57
C GLN A 20 -13.50 17.61 35.87
N VAL A 21 -13.36 17.71 34.55
CA VAL A 21 -14.24 18.48 33.66
C VAL A 21 -14.69 17.59 32.51
N ASP A 22 -15.94 17.69 32.11
CA ASP A 22 -16.46 16.95 30.95
C ASP A 22 -16.42 17.87 29.73
N GLU A 23 -15.61 17.52 28.74
CA GLU A 23 -15.50 18.28 27.50
C GLU A 23 -16.00 17.48 26.31
N THR A 24 -16.74 18.16 25.42
CA THR A 24 -17.25 17.53 24.20
C THR A 24 -16.15 17.51 23.16
N VAL A 25 -15.62 16.31 22.89
CA VAL A 25 -14.58 16.13 21.87
C VAL A 25 -15.11 15.49 20.60
N ILE A 26 -14.43 15.79 19.49
CA ILE A 26 -14.66 15.12 18.22
C ILE A 26 -13.88 13.81 18.21
N LEU A 27 -14.59 12.69 18.38
CA LEU A 27 -14.04 11.35 18.27
C LEU A 27 -14.09 10.85 16.82
N ARG A 28 -12.94 10.42 16.31
CA ARG A 28 -12.81 9.68 15.04
C ARG A 28 -12.56 8.22 15.36
N ASP A 29 -13.65 7.47 15.48
CA ASP A 29 -13.63 6.10 15.97
C ASP A 29 -12.98 5.13 14.97
N ALA A 30 -11.85 4.55 15.36
CA ALA A 30 -11.11 3.59 14.54
C ALA A 30 -11.77 2.20 14.52
N LEU A 31 -12.51 1.83 15.57
CA LEU A 31 -13.22 0.54 15.65
C LEU A 31 -14.38 0.48 14.67
N HIS A 32 -14.95 1.64 14.32
CA HIS A 32 -16.02 1.79 13.35
C HIS A 32 -15.53 2.45 12.06
N SER A 33 -14.49 1.88 11.44
CA SER A 33 -13.96 2.36 10.16
C SER A 33 -14.49 1.55 8.97
N SER A 34 -14.77 2.22 7.86
CA SER A 34 -15.16 1.59 6.60
C SER A 34 -14.07 1.75 5.52
N PRO A 35 -13.95 0.80 4.59
CA PRO A 35 -13.02 0.93 3.46
C PRO A 35 -13.46 2.08 2.55
N VAL A 36 -12.48 2.83 2.04
CA VAL A 36 -12.71 3.88 1.01
C VAL A 36 -12.49 3.31 -0.39
N LEU A 37 -11.60 2.32 -0.49
CA LEU A 37 -11.26 1.58 -1.70
C LEU A 37 -11.11 0.11 -1.29
N SER A 38 -11.63 -0.79 -2.12
CA SER A 38 -11.47 -2.23 -1.96
C SER A 38 -11.06 -2.84 -3.30
N ARG A 39 -10.17 -3.82 -3.26
CA ARG A 39 -9.74 -4.57 -4.43
C ARG A 39 -9.69 -6.08 -4.12
N PRO A 40 -9.95 -6.95 -5.10
CA PRO A 40 -9.75 -8.39 -4.94
C PRO A 40 -8.27 -8.68 -4.70
N LEU A 41 -7.96 -9.59 -3.76
CA LEU A 41 -6.58 -10.03 -3.54
C LEU A 41 -6.05 -10.74 -4.80
N PRO A 42 -4.88 -10.37 -5.35
CA PRO A 42 -4.30 -11.08 -6.47
C PRO A 42 -3.74 -12.44 -6.03
N LYS A 43 -3.39 -13.31 -6.98
CA LYS A 43 -2.68 -14.56 -6.69
C LYS A 43 -1.22 -14.30 -6.32
N ALA A 44 -0.61 -13.32 -6.98
CA ALA A 44 0.75 -12.87 -6.69
C ALA A 44 0.97 -11.43 -7.12
N TYR A 45 1.97 -10.79 -6.52
CA TYR A 45 2.61 -9.59 -7.07
C TYR A 45 3.88 -9.99 -7.83
N ILE A 46 4.14 -9.34 -8.96
CA ILE A 46 5.34 -9.54 -9.77
C ILE A 46 6.10 -8.22 -9.87
N LEU A 47 7.39 -8.23 -9.55
CA LEU A 47 8.30 -7.10 -9.67
C LEU A 47 9.44 -7.46 -10.63
N LEU A 48 9.91 -6.49 -11.41
CA LEU A 48 11.03 -6.68 -12.32
C LEU A 48 12.35 -6.94 -11.57
N PRO A 49 13.35 -7.59 -12.20
CA PRO A 49 14.64 -7.89 -11.55
C PRO A 49 15.37 -6.63 -11.06
N SER A 50 15.12 -5.47 -11.69
CA SER A 50 15.71 -4.20 -11.32
C SER A 50 15.23 -3.65 -9.98
N GLN A 51 14.11 -4.15 -9.43
CA GLN A 51 13.49 -3.66 -8.20
C GLN A 51 14.16 -4.20 -6.92
N THR A 52 15.48 -4.31 -6.92
CA THR A 52 16.26 -4.98 -5.86
C THR A 52 16.03 -4.36 -4.48
N GLU A 53 15.90 -3.03 -4.38
CA GLU A 53 15.66 -2.34 -3.11
C GLU A 53 14.27 -2.63 -2.52
N LEU A 54 13.24 -2.71 -3.35
CA LEU A 54 11.89 -3.11 -2.90
C LEU A 54 11.91 -4.54 -2.38
N ILE A 55 12.59 -5.44 -3.10
CA ILE A 55 12.72 -6.85 -2.72
C ILE A 55 13.44 -7.02 -1.39
N LYS A 56 14.55 -6.30 -1.16
CA LYS A 56 15.24 -6.30 0.14
C LYS A 56 14.32 -5.87 1.28
N LYS A 57 13.54 -4.80 1.09
CA LYS A 57 12.57 -4.32 2.09
C LYS A 57 11.48 -5.35 2.37
N LEU A 58 10.92 -5.98 1.34
CA LEU A 58 9.92 -7.04 1.49
C LEU A 58 10.48 -8.27 2.23
N GLN A 59 11.74 -8.63 1.97
CA GLN A 59 12.43 -9.71 2.71
C GLN A 59 12.63 -9.36 4.19
N ILE A 60 13.00 -8.11 4.51
CA ILE A 60 13.10 -7.62 5.89
C ILE A 60 11.75 -7.70 6.60
N LEU A 61 10.65 -7.42 5.88
CA LEU A 61 9.28 -7.60 6.36
C LEU A 61 8.86 -9.08 6.48
N GLY A 62 9.76 -10.03 6.20
CA GLY A 62 9.52 -11.46 6.34
C GLY A 62 8.66 -12.06 5.24
N LEU A 63 8.58 -11.43 4.06
CA LEU A 63 7.89 -12.00 2.90
C LEU A 63 8.78 -13.02 2.19
N LYS A 64 8.17 -14.15 1.81
CA LYS A 64 8.78 -15.14 0.92
C LYS A 64 8.64 -14.64 -0.52
N ILE A 65 9.76 -14.67 -1.24
CA ILE A 65 9.87 -14.20 -2.62
C ILE A 65 10.49 -15.31 -3.46
N THR A 66 9.82 -15.67 -4.55
CA THR A 66 10.28 -16.61 -5.56
C THR A 66 10.83 -15.83 -6.75
N THR A 67 11.75 -16.40 -7.52
CA THR A 67 12.27 -15.79 -8.75
C THR A 67 11.88 -16.62 -9.96
N LEU A 68 11.55 -15.95 -11.06
CA LEU A 68 11.30 -16.61 -12.34
C LEU A 68 12.60 -17.25 -12.86
N GLY A 69 12.57 -18.57 -13.06
CA GLY A 69 13.69 -19.32 -13.60
C GLY A 69 13.97 -19.08 -15.09
N LYS A 70 12.97 -18.58 -15.82
CA LYS A 70 13.02 -18.28 -17.26
C LYS A 70 12.16 -17.07 -17.58
N GLU A 71 12.43 -16.47 -18.73
CA GLU A 71 11.56 -15.44 -19.31
C GLU A 71 10.16 -16.00 -19.56
N THR A 72 9.13 -15.25 -19.14
CA THR A 72 7.73 -15.71 -19.17
C THR A 72 6.80 -14.55 -19.49
N THR A 73 5.94 -14.72 -20.49
CA THR A 73 4.89 -13.77 -20.84
C THR A 73 3.61 -14.07 -20.08
N LEU A 74 3.08 -13.09 -19.35
CA LEU A 74 1.95 -13.27 -18.44
C LEU A 74 0.89 -12.17 -18.61
N PRO A 75 -0.42 -12.51 -18.54
CA PRO A 75 -1.46 -11.52 -18.34
C PRO A 75 -1.42 -11.01 -16.89
N VAL A 76 -1.34 -9.69 -16.73
CA VAL A 76 -1.25 -9.01 -15.43
C VAL A 76 -2.13 -7.76 -15.43
N GLN A 77 -2.40 -7.24 -14.22
CA GLN A 77 -2.87 -5.88 -14.06
C GLN A 77 -1.71 -4.97 -13.65
N ALA A 78 -1.59 -3.83 -14.31
CA ALA A 78 -0.65 -2.78 -13.96
C ALA A 78 -1.38 -1.58 -13.33
N TYR A 79 -0.70 -0.87 -12.44
CA TYR A 79 -1.21 0.39 -11.89
C TYR A 79 -0.76 1.55 -12.77
N GLU A 80 -1.71 2.36 -13.20
CA GLU A 80 -1.45 3.67 -13.82
C GLU A 80 -1.85 4.78 -12.84
N ILE A 81 -0.94 5.70 -12.53
CA ILE A 81 -1.22 6.84 -11.65
C ILE A 81 -2.12 7.85 -12.36
N THR A 82 -3.37 7.98 -11.93
CA THR A 82 -4.32 8.96 -12.49
C THR A 82 -4.18 10.32 -11.82
N ASP A 83 -3.93 10.34 -10.52
CA ASP A 83 -3.71 11.55 -9.73
C ASP A 83 -2.54 11.37 -8.77
N TYR A 84 -1.81 12.47 -8.56
CA TYR A 84 -0.60 12.50 -7.76
C TYR A 84 -0.53 13.81 -6.98
N TYR A 85 -0.34 13.69 -5.66
CA TYR A 85 -0.13 14.82 -4.76
C TYR A 85 1.04 14.52 -3.84
N ARG A 86 1.95 15.48 -3.67
CA ARG A 86 3.12 15.38 -2.80
C ARG A 86 3.09 16.51 -1.78
N THR A 87 3.22 16.17 -0.50
CA THR A 87 3.25 17.19 0.57
C THR A 87 4.52 18.02 0.50
N ALA A 88 4.43 19.32 0.78
CA ALA A 88 5.59 20.20 0.82
C ALA A 88 6.43 20.00 2.09
N GLN A 89 5.78 19.70 3.22
CA GLN A 89 6.45 19.42 4.48
C GLN A 89 6.79 17.94 4.59
N LYS A 90 7.94 17.66 5.24
CA LYS A 90 8.37 16.30 5.53
C LYS A 90 7.63 15.74 6.75
N TYR A 91 7.24 14.48 6.66
CA TYR A 91 6.75 13.66 7.76
C TYR A 91 7.66 12.44 7.87
N GLU A 92 8.22 12.18 9.06
CA GLU A 92 9.19 11.09 9.27
C GLU A 92 10.33 11.08 8.23
N GLY A 93 10.79 12.27 7.82
CA GLY A 93 11.91 12.44 6.88
C GLY A 93 11.55 12.36 5.39
N THR A 94 10.30 12.00 5.03
CA THR A 94 9.85 11.87 3.63
C THR A 94 8.77 12.89 3.27
N HIS A 95 8.65 13.24 1.97
CA HIS A 95 7.49 13.96 1.47
C HIS A 95 6.41 12.97 1.12
N ARG A 96 5.34 12.98 1.91
CA ARG A 96 4.24 12.02 1.77
C ARG A 96 3.56 12.20 0.42
N GLN A 97 3.26 11.07 -0.22
CA GLN A 97 2.57 11.03 -1.51
C GLN A 97 1.17 10.45 -1.33
N THR A 98 0.18 11.11 -1.93
CA THR A 98 -1.17 10.60 -2.09
C THR A 98 -1.41 10.41 -3.57
N VAL A 99 -1.78 9.19 -3.96
CA VAL A 99 -2.04 8.85 -5.35
C VAL A 99 -3.43 8.23 -5.52
N HIS A 100 -3.97 8.34 -6.73
CA HIS A 100 -5.06 7.49 -7.20
C HIS A 100 -4.57 6.72 -8.42
N THR A 101 -4.97 5.46 -8.52
CA THR A 101 -4.57 4.60 -9.64
C THR A 101 -5.76 3.95 -10.31
N ARG A 102 -5.58 3.69 -11.61
CA ARG A 102 -6.43 2.82 -12.40
C ARG A 102 -5.67 1.53 -12.68
N LEU A 103 -6.36 0.40 -12.60
CA LEU A 103 -5.83 -0.89 -13.03
C LEU A 103 -6.08 -1.07 -14.52
N THR A 104 -5.04 -1.45 -15.25
CA THR A 104 -5.12 -1.80 -16.68
C THR A 104 -4.66 -3.23 -16.87
N GLU A 105 -5.45 -4.01 -17.61
CA GLU A 105 -5.06 -5.36 -17.99
C GLU A 105 -4.08 -5.29 -19.17
N LYS A 106 -2.96 -6.00 -19.06
CA LYS A 106 -1.97 -6.09 -20.12
C LYS A 106 -1.26 -7.43 -20.09
N THR A 107 -0.82 -7.86 -21.27
CA THR A 107 0.12 -8.98 -21.39
C THR A 107 1.53 -8.41 -21.38
N MET A 108 2.34 -8.85 -20.43
CA MET A 108 3.69 -8.35 -20.23
C MET A 108 4.69 -9.50 -20.23
N ASN A 109 5.85 -9.25 -20.83
CA ASN A 109 6.97 -10.17 -20.81
C ASN A 109 7.87 -9.89 -19.59
N PHE A 110 8.04 -10.89 -18.74
CA PHE A 110 8.88 -10.82 -17.55
C PHE A 110 10.20 -11.56 -17.78
N PRO A 111 11.36 -10.89 -17.68
CA PRO A 111 12.64 -11.55 -17.85
C PRO A 111 12.92 -12.54 -16.71
N ARG A 112 13.84 -13.48 -16.97
CA ARG A 112 14.42 -14.35 -15.95
C ARG A 112 14.94 -13.50 -14.78
N GLY A 113 14.67 -13.96 -13.56
CA GLY A 113 15.03 -13.25 -12.33
C GLY A 113 13.97 -12.27 -11.82
N SER A 114 12.84 -12.10 -12.52
CA SER A 114 11.71 -11.33 -11.99
C SER A 114 11.21 -11.96 -10.69
N HIS A 115 10.77 -11.13 -9.76
CA HIS A 115 10.41 -11.55 -8.41
C HIS A 115 8.90 -11.75 -8.29
N ILE A 116 8.51 -12.86 -7.68
CA ILE A 116 7.12 -13.24 -7.44
C ILE A 116 6.88 -13.30 -5.94
N ILE A 117 5.85 -12.59 -5.49
CA ILE A 117 5.38 -12.60 -4.11
C ILE A 117 3.96 -13.19 -4.12
N TYR A 118 3.85 -14.49 -3.87
CA TYR A 118 2.55 -15.15 -3.79
C TYR A 118 1.77 -14.67 -2.56
N THR A 119 0.45 -14.64 -2.67
CA THR A 119 -0.42 -14.14 -1.60
C THR A 119 -0.82 -15.21 -0.58
N ASP A 120 -0.53 -16.48 -0.84
CA ASP A 120 -0.79 -17.60 0.06
C ASP A 120 0.35 -17.80 1.08
N GLN A 121 0.65 -16.75 1.85
CA GLN A 121 1.65 -16.77 2.90
C GLN A 121 1.25 -15.94 4.12
N LYS A 122 1.77 -16.30 5.30
CA LYS A 122 1.42 -15.71 6.60
C LYS A 122 1.51 -14.18 6.63
N ASN A 123 2.59 -13.62 6.06
CA ASN A 123 2.90 -12.18 6.17
C ASN A 123 2.32 -11.34 5.02
N ILE A 124 1.34 -11.86 4.26
CA ILE A 124 0.81 -11.19 3.07
C ILE A 124 0.22 -9.80 3.37
N GLY A 125 -0.34 -9.57 4.56
CA GLY A 125 -0.83 -8.24 4.95
C GLY A 125 0.22 -7.14 4.79
N LEU A 126 1.50 -7.46 5.00
CA LEU A 126 2.60 -6.51 4.83
C LEU A 126 2.88 -6.21 3.35
N ALA A 127 2.76 -7.21 2.46
CA ALA A 127 2.88 -6.97 1.02
C ALA A 127 1.71 -6.12 0.52
N ILE A 128 0.48 -6.39 0.97
CA ILE A 128 -0.70 -5.59 0.58
C ILE A 128 -0.52 -4.13 1.02
N GLU A 129 -0.17 -3.91 2.29
CA GLU A 129 -0.01 -2.56 2.83
C GLU A 129 1.14 -1.78 2.16
N THR A 130 2.18 -2.46 1.68
CA THR A 130 3.35 -1.81 1.06
C THR A 130 3.26 -1.67 -0.45
N LEU A 131 2.65 -2.63 -1.16
CA LEU A 131 2.59 -2.71 -2.62
C LEU A 131 1.31 -2.15 -3.23
N GLU A 132 0.22 -1.99 -2.47
CA GLU A 132 -0.96 -1.27 -2.94
C GLU A 132 -0.71 0.24 -2.87
N PRO A 133 -0.73 0.99 -3.98
CA PRO A 133 -0.25 2.37 -4.02
C PRO A 133 -1.05 3.33 -3.13
N GLU A 134 -2.36 3.12 -2.99
CA GLU A 134 -3.24 3.95 -2.15
C GLU A 134 -3.24 3.55 -0.65
N ALA A 135 -2.50 2.51 -0.27
CA ALA A 135 -2.35 2.16 1.14
C ALA A 135 -1.56 3.25 1.88
N SER A 136 -1.86 3.42 3.17
CA SER A 136 -1.29 4.53 3.95
C SER A 136 0.20 4.34 4.21
N ASN A 137 0.69 3.10 4.28
CA ASN A 137 2.11 2.80 4.42
C ASN A 137 2.72 2.17 3.16
N SER A 138 2.15 2.49 2.00
CA SER A 138 2.67 2.02 0.73
C SER A 138 4.06 2.58 0.45
N PHE A 139 4.87 1.85 -0.33
CA PHE A 139 6.16 2.35 -0.78
C PHE A 139 6.04 3.64 -1.60
N VAL A 140 4.92 3.83 -2.32
CA VAL A 140 4.61 5.09 -3.00
C VAL A 140 4.40 6.20 -1.97
N SER A 141 3.56 5.95 -0.96
CA SER A 141 3.19 6.97 0.03
C SER A 141 4.37 7.52 0.84
N PHE A 142 5.41 6.70 1.04
CA PHE A 142 6.66 7.05 1.72
C PHE A 142 7.81 7.44 0.77
N GLU A 143 7.56 7.63 -0.53
CA GLU A 143 8.57 8.00 -1.53
C GLU A 143 9.69 6.94 -1.72
N ILE A 144 9.48 5.70 -1.25
CA ILE A 144 10.38 4.56 -1.46
C ILE A 144 10.31 4.08 -2.92
N LEU A 145 9.10 4.13 -3.51
CA LEU A 145 8.87 3.92 -4.92
C LEU A 145 8.47 5.27 -5.56
N PRO A 146 9.44 6.01 -6.14
CA PRO A 146 9.15 7.29 -6.78
C PRO A 146 8.19 7.12 -7.95
N THR A 147 7.23 8.04 -8.07
CA THR A 147 6.25 8.03 -9.15
C THR A 147 5.73 9.44 -9.48
N GLY A 148 4.85 9.56 -10.46
CA GLY A 148 4.20 10.78 -10.89
C GLY A 148 2.93 10.50 -11.71
N LYS A 149 2.13 11.55 -11.95
CA LYS A 149 0.90 11.43 -12.75
C LYS A 149 1.19 10.88 -14.15
N GLY A 150 0.39 9.92 -14.60
CA GLY A 150 0.51 9.23 -15.88
C GLY A 150 1.54 8.10 -15.93
N GLN A 151 2.25 7.81 -14.83
CA GLN A 151 3.24 6.74 -14.81
C GLN A 151 2.61 5.37 -14.50
N GLU A 152 3.20 4.32 -15.06
CA GLU A 152 2.95 2.93 -14.70
C GLU A 152 3.88 2.52 -13.55
N LEU A 153 3.35 1.87 -12.52
CA LEU A 153 4.18 1.35 -11.42
C LEU A 153 4.83 0.01 -11.79
N PRO A 154 6.10 -0.24 -11.39
CA PRO A 154 6.79 -1.51 -11.63
C PRO A 154 6.36 -2.62 -10.65
N VAL A 155 5.08 -2.64 -10.29
CA VAL A 155 4.43 -3.61 -9.40
C VAL A 155 3.20 -4.15 -10.11
N TYR A 156 3.23 -5.41 -10.49
CA TYR A 156 2.20 -6.03 -11.31
C TYR A 156 1.37 -7.03 -10.51
N ARG A 157 0.06 -7.05 -10.71
CA ARG A 157 -0.84 -8.02 -10.09
C ARG A 157 -1.09 -9.18 -11.03
N TYR A 158 -0.81 -10.38 -10.58
CA TYR A 158 -1.16 -11.61 -11.29
C TYR A 158 -2.40 -12.23 -10.66
N ASN A 159 -3.50 -12.26 -11.40
CA ASN A 159 -4.82 -12.68 -10.88
C ASN A 159 -5.23 -14.10 -11.30
N ASN A 160 -4.41 -14.81 -12.07
CA ASN A 160 -4.78 -16.15 -12.51
C ASN A 160 -4.76 -17.15 -11.35
N ASN A 161 -5.56 -18.21 -11.44
CA ASN A 161 -5.75 -19.17 -10.35
C ASN A 161 -4.53 -20.09 -10.13
N SER A 162 -3.75 -20.33 -11.18
CA SER A 162 -2.56 -21.18 -11.15
C SER A 162 -1.36 -20.47 -10.55
N LYS A 163 -0.48 -21.20 -9.85
CA LYS A 163 0.85 -20.65 -9.51
C LYS A 163 1.75 -20.68 -10.74
N LEU A 164 2.63 -19.69 -10.81
CA LEU A 164 3.73 -19.60 -11.79
C LEU A 164 4.87 -20.57 -11.45
#